data_AF-W3XAB5-F1
#
_entry.id   AF-W3XAB5-F1
#
_cell.length_a   1.000
_cell.length_b   1.000
_cell.length_c   1.000
_cell.angle_alpha   90.00
_cell.angle_beta   90.00
_cell.angle_gamma   90.00
#
_symmetry.space_group_name_H-M   'P 1'
#
loop_
_entity.id
_entity.type
_entity.pdbx_description
1 polymer ?
#
loop_
_entity_poly.entity_id
_entity_poly.type
_entity_poly.pdbx_seq_one_letter_code
_entity_poly.pdbx_strand_id
1 'polypeptide(L)'
;MVSRTAKRDQPPNADVNQSCNEATRDWEDMTEAELVEAIRRKRPTEAQHAARIRALGPEKAFEISQELYNKAVEHNDDLTEDETDPLHAQRALLMSRGDVAGKALAHPETLTQAERYDLMWWPEPSKLHAAIREISGLNTPVELLAKGRASRESLSLEELDLIAQQFQVDQWRSASSRIYWVQVPGNAQASVLAAIQEGVDDAVYFELQRYAWQDEEVKAKRAAKQLQSLQSRPLQRPPPKDWNQWLTGRSRDTLAHGYIRCWPPLDRNAPGPHRPPTPAHLLSMDIQQRECLEYAPIGGDLFSQWDELAPEQKAHYETRSEALRQAAWDKWDEKQRNDAQTEYQ
;
A
#
# COMPACT_ATOMS: atom_id res chain seq x y z
N MET A 1 -44.96 57.85 -3.35
CA MET A 1 -43.63 58.24 -3.86
C MET A 1 -42.62 57.22 -3.35
N VAL A 2 -41.74 56.76 -4.25
CA VAL A 2 -40.61 55.82 -4.05
C VAL A 2 -41.04 54.35 -3.83
N SER A 3 -40.40 53.32 -4.40
CA SER A 3 -39.91 53.03 -5.76
C SER A 3 -39.53 51.55 -5.74
N ARG A 4 -39.64 50.91 -6.90
CA ARG A 4 -39.28 49.52 -7.22
C ARG A 4 -37.83 49.19 -6.87
N THR A 5 -37.58 47.95 -6.44
CA THR A 5 -36.34 47.22 -6.78
C THR A 5 -36.65 45.77 -7.13
N ALA A 6 -36.18 45.38 -8.31
CA ALA A 6 -36.44 44.14 -9.01
C ALA A 6 -35.64 42.96 -8.43
N LYS A 7 -36.27 41.78 -8.41
CA LYS A 7 -35.58 40.49 -8.22
C LYS A 7 -34.85 40.14 -9.52
N ARG A 8 -33.59 39.73 -9.37
CA ARG A 8 -32.68 39.30 -10.43
C ARG A 8 -32.90 37.80 -10.67
N ASP A 9 -33.32 37.45 -11.88
CA ASP A 9 -33.25 36.09 -12.41
C ASP A 9 -31.78 35.78 -12.77
N GLN A 10 -31.21 34.72 -12.22
CA GLN A 10 -29.90 34.18 -12.60
C GLN A 10 -30.12 32.73 -13.06
N PRO A 11 -29.74 32.36 -14.29
CA PRO A 11 -29.88 30.99 -14.77
C PRO A 11 -28.82 30.07 -14.12
N PRO A 12 -29.08 28.75 -14.04
CA PRO A 12 -28.15 27.80 -13.45
C PRO A 12 -26.92 27.58 -14.34
N ASN A 13 -25.76 27.47 -13.70
CA ASN A 13 -24.44 27.14 -14.26
C ASN A 13 -24.48 26.06 -15.35
N ALA A 14 -24.23 26.47 -16.59
CA ALA A 14 -23.99 25.58 -17.73
C ALA A 14 -22.49 25.22 -17.93
N ASP A 15 -21.57 25.94 -17.26
CA ASP A 15 -20.12 25.82 -17.54
C ASP A 15 -19.42 24.63 -16.86
N VAL A 16 -20.09 23.92 -15.93
CA VAL A 16 -19.42 22.84 -15.17
C VAL A 16 -19.38 21.50 -15.92
N ASN A 17 -20.24 21.31 -16.93
CA ASN A 17 -20.25 20.08 -17.74
C ASN A 17 -19.30 20.10 -18.95
N GLN A 18 -18.71 21.25 -19.29
CA GLN A 18 -17.81 21.34 -20.45
C GLN A 18 -16.39 20.84 -20.13
N SER A 19 -15.96 20.92 -18.86
CA SER A 19 -14.62 20.50 -18.42
C SER A 19 -14.41 18.97 -18.35
N CYS A 20 -15.46 18.16 -18.29
CA CYS A 20 -15.33 16.70 -18.15
C CYS A 20 -15.33 15.95 -19.49
N ASN A 21 -15.78 16.58 -20.59
CA ASN A 21 -15.86 15.92 -21.91
C ASN A 21 -14.58 16.10 -22.76
N GLU A 22 -13.64 16.96 -22.36
CA GLU A 22 -12.38 17.17 -23.10
C GLU A 22 -11.31 16.08 -22.80
N ALA A 23 -11.52 15.25 -21.78
CA ALA A 23 -10.55 14.22 -21.35
C ALA A 23 -10.59 12.91 -22.17
N THR A 24 -11.53 12.78 -23.11
CA THR A 24 -11.68 11.61 -24.00
C THR A 24 -11.59 12.03 -25.47
N ARG A 25 -10.60 12.85 -25.82
CA ARG A 25 -10.20 12.98 -27.22
C ARG A 25 -9.51 11.68 -27.61
N ASP A 26 -10.02 10.99 -28.63
CA ASP A 26 -9.46 9.73 -29.10
C ASP A 26 -7.97 9.93 -29.40
N TRP A 27 -7.13 9.10 -28.77
CA TRP A 27 -5.67 9.15 -28.92
C TRP A 27 -5.22 8.94 -30.38
N GLU A 28 -6.11 8.39 -31.20
CA GLU A 28 -5.95 8.15 -32.64
C GLU A 28 -5.92 9.45 -33.48
N ASP A 29 -6.51 10.54 -32.98
CA ASP A 29 -6.56 11.84 -33.66
C ASP A 29 -5.46 12.82 -33.19
N MET A 30 -4.62 12.42 -32.24
CA MET A 30 -3.52 13.26 -31.77
C MET A 30 -2.37 13.25 -32.76
N THR A 31 -1.90 14.44 -33.13
CA THR A 31 -0.67 14.54 -33.91
C THR A 31 0.53 14.06 -33.08
N GLU A 32 1.59 13.59 -33.74
CA GLU A 32 2.80 13.11 -33.07
C GLU A 32 3.38 14.14 -32.08
N ALA A 33 3.33 15.43 -32.43
CA ALA A 33 3.76 16.52 -31.55
C ALA A 33 2.87 16.68 -30.30
N GLU A 34 1.55 16.52 -30.44
CA GLU A 34 0.61 16.56 -29.31
C GLU A 34 0.78 15.34 -28.40
N LEU A 35 1.07 14.16 -28.98
CA LEU A 35 1.35 12.94 -28.24
C LEU A 35 2.64 13.07 -27.42
N VAL A 36 3.71 13.61 -28.02
CA VAL A 36 4.99 13.87 -27.34
C VAL A 36 4.82 14.87 -26.19
N GLU A 37 4.06 15.95 -26.40
CA GLU A 37 3.79 16.95 -25.36
C GLU A 37 2.88 16.38 -24.24
N ALA A 38 1.89 15.55 -24.58
CA ALA A 38 1.07 14.85 -23.59
C ALA A 38 1.87 13.83 -22.78
N ILE A 39 2.79 13.07 -23.40
CA ILE A 39 3.73 12.18 -22.72
C ILE A 39 4.68 12.98 -21.83
N ARG A 40 5.16 14.14 -22.31
CA ARG A 40 6.02 15.03 -21.53
C ARG A 40 5.30 15.59 -20.30
N ARG A 41 4.02 15.95 -20.42
CA ARG A 41 3.16 16.36 -19.29
C ARG A 41 2.80 15.23 -18.34
N LYS A 42 2.76 13.99 -18.83
CA LYS A 42 2.57 12.77 -18.04
C LYS A 42 3.87 12.21 -17.46
N ARG A 43 5.04 12.79 -17.75
CA ARG A 43 6.28 12.39 -17.06
C ARG A 43 6.04 12.53 -15.56
N PRO A 44 6.38 11.50 -14.76
CA PRO A 44 6.25 11.60 -13.33
C PRO A 44 6.94 12.88 -12.88
N THR A 45 6.24 13.71 -12.12
CA THR A 45 6.89 14.85 -11.48
C THR A 45 8.05 14.33 -10.64
N GLU A 46 9.08 15.14 -10.37
CA GLU A 46 10.17 14.74 -9.48
C GLU A 46 9.64 14.21 -8.13
N ALA A 47 8.52 14.77 -7.65
CA ALA A 47 7.81 14.29 -6.47
C ALA A 47 7.23 12.88 -6.64
N GLN A 48 6.63 12.56 -7.79
CA GLN A 48 6.12 11.21 -8.10
C GLN A 48 7.27 10.22 -8.32
N HIS A 49 8.36 10.64 -8.95
CA HIS A 49 9.55 9.81 -9.10
C HIS A 49 10.20 9.52 -7.75
N ALA A 50 10.33 10.53 -6.88
CA ALA A 50 10.82 10.36 -5.51
C ALA A 50 9.86 9.53 -4.64
N ALA A 51 8.53 9.60 -4.86
CA ALA A 51 7.57 8.73 -4.20
C ALA A 51 7.67 7.29 -4.69
N ARG A 52 7.90 7.09 -6.00
CA ARG A 52 8.12 5.77 -6.62
C ARG A 52 9.44 5.15 -6.15
N ILE A 53 10.54 5.90 -6.12
CA ILE A 53 11.82 5.44 -5.57
C ILE A 53 11.66 5.11 -4.08
N ARG A 54 10.92 5.91 -3.32
CA ARG A 54 10.62 5.58 -1.91
C ARG A 54 9.77 4.31 -1.76
N ALA A 55 8.87 4.04 -2.70
CA ALA A 55 7.99 2.87 -2.66
C ALA A 55 8.68 1.59 -3.17
N LEU A 56 9.52 1.69 -4.21
CA LEU A 56 10.10 0.56 -4.94
C LEU A 56 11.61 0.41 -4.73
N GLY A 57 12.24 1.31 -3.98
CA GLY A 57 13.69 1.32 -3.77
C GLY A 57 14.49 1.83 -4.98
N PRO A 58 15.82 1.97 -4.81
CA PRO A 58 16.73 2.27 -5.91
C PRO A 58 16.92 1.03 -6.81
N GLU A 59 17.09 1.23 -8.11
CA GLU A 59 17.30 0.15 -9.10
C GLU A 59 18.47 -0.76 -8.71
N LYS A 60 19.55 -0.15 -8.22
CA LYS A 60 20.75 -0.85 -7.75
C LYS A 60 20.48 -1.88 -6.65
N ALA A 61 19.40 -1.73 -5.87
CA ALA A 61 19.03 -2.72 -4.86
C ALA A 61 18.77 -4.11 -5.48
N PHE A 62 18.28 -4.16 -6.71
CA PHE A 62 17.94 -5.39 -7.42
C PHE A 62 19.13 -6.02 -8.15
N GLU A 63 20.24 -5.29 -8.30
CA GLU A 63 21.47 -5.80 -8.91
C GLU A 63 22.38 -6.53 -7.90
N ILE A 64 22.16 -6.29 -6.60
CA ILE A 64 22.96 -6.88 -5.53
C ILE A 64 22.34 -8.21 -5.11
N SER A 65 23.18 -9.23 -4.96
CA SER A 65 22.71 -10.57 -4.65
C SER A 65 22.11 -10.68 -3.25
N GLN A 66 21.13 -11.57 -3.09
CA GLN A 66 20.45 -11.80 -1.82
C GLN A 66 21.40 -12.38 -0.76
N GLU A 67 22.40 -13.16 -1.19
CA GLU A 67 23.44 -13.72 -0.32
C GLU A 67 24.27 -12.62 0.34
N LEU A 68 24.58 -11.54 -0.38
CA LEU A 68 25.33 -10.43 0.20
C LEU A 68 24.49 -9.68 1.25
N TYR A 69 23.18 -9.51 1.02
CA TYR A 69 22.29 -8.94 2.03
C TYR A 69 22.21 -9.80 3.29
N ASN A 70 22.12 -11.12 3.14
CA ASN A 70 22.09 -12.03 4.29
C ASN A 70 23.43 -12.02 5.03
N LYS A 71 24.55 -12.05 4.30
CA LYS A 71 25.89 -11.90 4.88
C LYS A 71 26.02 -10.59 5.67
N ALA A 72 25.46 -9.49 5.18
CA ALA A 72 25.50 -8.21 5.88
C ALA A 72 24.80 -8.24 7.26
N VAL A 73 23.80 -9.10 7.45
CA VAL A 73 23.12 -9.27 8.75
C VAL A 73 23.90 -10.21 9.67
N GLU A 74 24.34 -11.35 9.14
CA GLU A 74 24.95 -12.42 9.94
C GLU A 74 26.43 -12.15 10.27
N HIS A 75 27.13 -11.47 9.36
CA HIS A 75 28.58 -11.36 9.31
C HIS A 75 29.02 -9.96 8.82
N ASN A 76 28.41 -8.89 9.35
CA ASN A 76 28.70 -7.51 8.91
C ASN A 76 30.20 -7.16 9.02
N ASP A 77 30.85 -7.60 10.09
CA ASP A 77 32.27 -7.36 10.35
C ASP A 77 33.18 -8.07 9.32
N ASP A 78 32.70 -9.13 8.67
CA ASP A 78 33.41 -9.88 7.63
C ASP A 78 33.19 -9.32 6.22
N LEU A 79 32.49 -8.18 6.08
CA LEU A 79 32.33 -7.49 4.80
C LEU A 79 33.63 -6.76 4.44
N THR A 80 34.19 -7.13 3.29
CA THR A 80 35.44 -6.61 2.76
C THR A 80 35.30 -5.16 2.27
N GLU A 81 36.26 -4.33 2.68
CA GLU A 81 36.39 -2.90 2.31
C GLU A 81 37.29 -2.67 1.09
N ASP A 82 38.05 -3.69 0.66
CA ASP A 82 39.12 -3.52 -0.32
C ASP A 82 38.57 -3.16 -1.71
N GLU A 83 38.68 -1.88 -2.08
CA GLU A 83 38.30 -1.35 -3.39
C GLU A 83 39.21 -1.87 -4.52
N THR A 84 40.38 -2.44 -4.19
CA THR A 84 41.36 -2.91 -5.19
C THR A 84 41.01 -4.28 -5.79
N ASP A 85 40.13 -5.04 -5.14
CA ASP A 85 39.47 -6.22 -5.72
C ASP A 85 37.97 -5.94 -5.93
N PRO A 86 37.56 -5.51 -7.13
CA PRO A 86 36.17 -5.22 -7.45
C PRO A 86 35.24 -6.42 -7.25
N LEU A 87 35.79 -7.65 -7.27
CA LEU A 87 35.01 -8.85 -7.01
C LEU A 87 34.65 -9.00 -5.52
N HIS A 88 35.37 -8.29 -4.65
CA HIS A 88 35.28 -8.39 -3.20
C HIS A 88 35.01 -7.06 -2.49
N ALA A 89 34.80 -5.94 -3.19
CA ALA A 89 34.43 -4.66 -2.55
C ALA A 89 32.95 -4.65 -2.06
N GLN A 90 32.63 -5.49 -1.09
CA GLN A 90 31.27 -5.78 -0.62
C GLN A 90 30.60 -4.55 0.01
N ARG A 91 31.31 -3.80 0.86
CA ARG A 91 30.77 -2.57 1.45
C ARG A 91 30.50 -1.50 0.40
N ALA A 92 31.43 -1.31 -0.55
CA ALA A 92 31.25 -0.37 -1.66
C ALA A 92 30.04 -0.74 -2.54
N LEU A 93 29.83 -2.04 -2.80
CA LEU A 93 28.66 -2.52 -3.54
C LEU A 93 27.34 -2.22 -2.80
N LEU A 94 27.27 -2.47 -1.49
CA LEU A 94 26.09 -2.14 -0.67
C LEU A 94 25.85 -0.62 -0.62
N MET A 95 26.91 0.18 -0.47
CA MET A 95 26.85 1.64 -0.51
C MET A 95 26.41 2.17 -1.88
N SER A 96 26.71 1.46 -2.97
CA SER A 96 26.32 1.85 -4.33
C SER A 96 24.81 1.92 -4.54
N ARG A 97 24.01 1.32 -3.64
CA ARG A 97 22.54 1.51 -3.61
C ARG A 97 22.13 2.97 -3.49
N GLY A 98 22.93 3.79 -2.79
CA GLY A 98 22.68 5.21 -2.62
C GLY A 98 21.50 5.56 -1.72
N ASP A 99 21.02 4.62 -0.90
CA ASP A 99 19.92 4.81 0.05
C ASP A 99 20.33 4.48 1.50
N VAL A 100 19.46 4.82 2.46
CA VAL A 100 19.69 4.57 3.89
C VAL A 100 19.80 3.08 4.19
N ALA A 101 19.09 2.23 3.44
CA ALA A 101 19.21 0.77 3.57
C ALA A 101 20.59 0.26 3.16
N GLY A 102 21.15 0.75 2.05
CA GLY A 102 22.52 0.45 1.63
C GLY A 102 23.55 0.88 2.68
N LYS A 103 23.38 2.07 3.27
CA LYS A 103 24.19 2.55 4.39
C LYS A 103 24.08 1.63 5.62
N ALA A 104 22.87 1.20 5.98
CA ALA A 104 22.66 0.30 7.12
C ALA A 104 23.30 -1.07 6.93
N LEU A 105 23.22 -1.61 5.71
CA LEU A 105 23.82 -2.89 5.36
C LEU A 105 25.35 -2.80 5.33
N ALA A 106 25.89 -1.68 4.86
CA ALA A 106 27.33 -1.48 4.76
C ALA A 106 27.98 -1.07 6.07
N HIS A 107 27.37 -0.19 6.87
CA HIS A 107 27.94 0.46 8.06
C HIS A 107 26.84 0.81 9.09
N PRO A 108 26.22 -0.19 9.74
CA PRO A 108 25.08 0.03 10.63
C PRO A 108 25.36 1.00 11.79
N GLU A 109 26.60 1.04 12.28
CA GLU A 109 27.09 1.91 13.34
C GLU A 109 27.09 3.41 12.96
N THR A 110 27.08 3.72 11.66
CA THR A 110 27.08 5.10 11.16
C THR A 110 25.68 5.69 11.00
N LEU A 111 24.63 4.90 11.25
CA LEU A 111 23.25 5.34 11.16
C LEU A 111 22.94 6.32 12.30
N THR A 112 22.29 7.42 11.96
CA THR A 112 21.62 8.29 12.93
C THR A 112 20.37 7.63 13.49
N GLN A 113 19.89 8.07 14.66
CA GLN A 113 18.64 7.55 15.23
C GLN A 113 17.43 7.76 14.31
N ALA A 114 17.37 8.89 13.60
CA ALA A 114 16.31 9.16 12.64
C ALA A 114 16.34 8.19 11.45
N GLU A 115 17.52 7.86 10.93
CA GLU A 115 17.69 6.86 9.87
C GLU A 115 17.27 5.46 10.34
N ARG A 116 17.64 5.05 11.56
CA ARG A 116 17.21 3.77 12.13
C ARG A 116 15.70 3.68 12.26
N TYR A 117 15.06 4.75 12.72
CA TYR A 117 13.60 4.79 12.83
C TYR A 117 12.93 4.75 11.46
N ASP A 118 13.45 5.45 10.45
CA ASP A 118 12.91 5.38 9.08
C ASP A 118 12.97 3.95 8.50
N LEU A 119 14.08 3.23 8.74
CA LEU A 119 14.24 1.82 8.33
C LEU A 119 13.28 0.87 9.04
N MET A 120 13.03 1.08 10.33
CA MET A 120 12.04 0.32 11.11
C MET A 120 10.59 0.75 10.83
N TRP A 121 10.40 1.70 9.91
CA TRP A 121 9.12 2.32 9.60
C TRP A 121 8.52 3.12 10.75
N TRP A 122 9.29 3.48 11.76
CA TRP A 122 8.83 4.26 12.89
C TRP A 122 8.74 5.76 12.56
N PRO A 123 7.92 6.53 13.29
CA PRO A 123 7.90 7.99 13.22
C PRO A 123 9.25 8.61 13.55
N GLU A 124 9.38 9.94 13.44
CA GLU A 124 10.57 10.63 13.94
C GLU A 124 10.82 10.30 15.44
N PRO A 125 12.08 10.10 15.88
CA PRO A 125 12.39 9.71 17.26
C PRO A 125 11.74 10.60 18.32
N SER A 126 11.80 11.92 18.14
CA SER A 126 11.22 12.90 19.07
C SER A 126 9.71 12.70 19.27
N LYS A 127 8.98 12.43 18.17
CA LYS A 127 7.53 12.19 18.18
C LYS A 127 7.19 10.86 18.84
N LEU A 128 7.91 9.79 18.48
CA LEU A 128 7.64 8.48 19.07
C LEU A 128 7.97 8.46 20.57
N HIS A 129 9.10 9.04 20.98
CA HIS A 129 9.47 9.16 22.40
C HIS A 129 8.44 9.97 23.18
N ALA A 130 7.94 11.08 22.62
CA ALA A 130 6.89 11.87 23.25
C ALA A 130 5.60 11.05 23.46
N ALA A 131 5.16 10.32 22.44
CA ALA A 131 3.98 9.46 22.53
C ALA A 131 4.16 8.32 23.55
N ILE A 132 5.34 7.68 23.58
CA ILE A 132 5.64 6.63 24.55
C ILE A 132 5.62 7.21 25.97
N ARG A 133 6.21 8.38 26.19
CA ARG A 133 6.23 9.04 27.49
C ARG A 133 4.83 9.40 27.97
N GLU A 134 3.98 9.88 27.07
CA GLU A 134 2.59 10.19 27.38
C GLU A 134 1.80 8.93 27.77
N ILE A 135 2.00 7.83 27.04
CA ILE A 135 1.21 6.59 27.20
C ILE A 135 1.69 5.73 28.39
N SER A 136 3.00 5.61 28.57
CA SER A 136 3.61 4.63 29.49
C SER A 136 4.43 5.25 30.62
N GLY A 137 4.80 6.53 30.50
CA GLY A 137 5.81 7.15 31.36
C GLY A 137 7.25 6.72 31.05
N LEU A 138 7.47 5.83 30.06
CA LEU A 138 8.78 5.41 29.58
C LEU A 138 9.32 6.40 28.53
N ASN A 139 10.61 6.36 28.22
CA ASN A 139 11.22 7.31 27.28
C ASN A 139 11.40 6.73 25.88
N THR A 140 11.56 5.41 25.75
CA THR A 140 12.01 4.79 24.50
C THR A 140 11.21 3.53 24.13
N PRO A 141 11.19 3.13 22.84
CA PRO A 141 10.60 1.87 22.41
C PRO A 141 11.24 0.66 23.10
N VAL A 142 12.56 0.66 23.28
CA VAL A 142 13.28 -0.46 23.90
C VAL A 142 12.87 -0.68 25.35
N GLU A 143 12.66 0.39 26.14
CA GLU A 143 12.14 0.28 27.51
C GLU A 143 10.73 -0.31 27.53
N LEU A 144 9.86 0.10 26.60
CA LEU A 144 8.50 -0.40 26.50
C LEU A 144 8.46 -1.88 26.09
N LEU A 145 9.31 -2.29 25.15
CA LEU A 145 9.45 -3.70 24.76
C LEU A 145 10.07 -4.54 25.89
N ALA A 146 11.03 -3.99 26.63
CA ALA A 146 11.62 -4.66 27.80
C ALA A 146 10.58 -4.88 28.91
N LYS A 147 9.69 -3.90 29.14
CA LYS A 147 8.54 -4.05 30.03
C LYS A 147 7.63 -5.21 29.60
N GLY A 148 7.26 -5.26 28.32
CA GLY A 148 6.45 -6.35 27.76
C GLY A 148 7.14 -7.72 27.82
N ARG A 149 8.46 -7.76 27.63
CA ARG A 149 9.28 -8.97 27.78
C ARG A 149 9.26 -9.50 29.21
N ALA A 150 9.33 -8.61 30.20
CA ALA A 150 9.33 -8.99 31.61
C ALA A 150 7.96 -9.55 32.04
N SER A 151 6.86 -8.93 31.61
CA SER A 151 5.51 -9.45 31.77
C SER A 151 4.58 -8.77 30.76
N ARG A 152 3.89 -9.56 29.95
CA ARG A 152 2.94 -9.05 28.95
C ARG A 152 1.73 -8.40 29.61
N GLU A 153 1.32 -8.94 30.76
CA GLU A 153 0.22 -8.47 31.60
C GLU A 153 0.53 -7.11 32.25
N SER A 154 1.81 -6.71 32.27
CA SER A 154 2.20 -5.38 32.75
C SER A 154 1.91 -4.26 31.74
N LEU A 155 1.62 -4.62 30.48
CA LEU A 155 1.30 -3.66 29.43
C LEU A 155 -0.15 -3.17 29.55
N SER A 156 -0.34 -1.85 29.48
CA SER A 156 -1.66 -1.24 29.37
C SER A 156 -2.25 -1.47 27.98
N LEU A 157 -3.57 -1.28 27.85
CA LEU A 157 -4.24 -1.37 26.56
C LEU A 157 -3.73 -0.32 25.56
N GLU A 158 -3.33 0.87 26.02
CA GLU A 158 -2.71 1.92 25.20
C GLU A 158 -1.32 1.50 24.71
N GLU A 159 -0.51 0.88 25.57
CA GLU A 159 0.81 0.36 25.21
C GLU A 159 0.70 -0.78 24.18
N LEU A 160 -0.22 -1.72 24.40
CA LEU A 160 -0.51 -2.80 23.46
C LEU A 160 -1.04 -2.26 22.13
N ASP A 161 -1.92 -1.25 22.15
CA ASP A 161 -2.41 -0.61 20.92
C ASP A 161 -1.28 0.04 20.12
N LEU A 162 -0.36 0.74 20.79
CA LEU A 162 0.81 1.34 20.15
C LEU A 162 1.74 0.28 19.52
N ILE A 163 2.00 -0.83 20.23
CA ILE A 163 2.79 -1.96 19.71
C ILE A 163 2.08 -2.64 18.52
N ALA A 164 0.77 -2.88 18.63
CA ALA A 164 -0.01 -3.48 17.54
C ALA A 164 -0.02 -2.62 16.28
N GLN A 165 0.02 -1.30 16.45
CA GLN A 165 0.17 -0.33 15.38
C GLN A 165 1.62 -0.13 14.93
N GLN A 166 2.57 -0.97 15.36
CA GLN A 166 3.98 -0.88 14.96
C GLN A 166 4.60 0.49 15.26
N PHE A 167 4.24 1.06 16.41
CA PHE A 167 4.67 2.39 16.82
C PHE A 167 4.26 3.53 15.86
N GLN A 168 3.28 3.32 14.98
CA GLN A 168 2.69 4.40 14.18
C GLN A 168 1.86 5.31 15.09
N VAL A 169 2.37 6.51 15.37
CA VAL A 169 1.64 7.54 16.13
C VAL A 169 0.74 8.38 15.23
N ASP A 170 1.09 8.48 13.94
CA ASP A 170 0.34 9.18 12.91
C ASP A 170 -0.01 8.20 11.78
N GLN A 171 -1.21 8.27 11.20
CA GLN A 171 -1.62 7.43 10.06
C GLN A 171 -0.90 7.81 8.73
N TRP A 172 0.31 8.35 8.81
CA TRP A 172 0.99 8.93 7.67
C TRP A 172 1.46 7.89 6.65
N ARG A 173 1.73 6.66 7.09
CA ARG A 173 2.15 5.56 6.22
C ARG A 173 1.05 4.51 6.10
N SER A 174 0.59 4.27 4.88
CA SER A 174 -0.38 3.21 4.61
C SER A 174 0.28 1.84 4.77
N ALA A 175 -0.49 0.83 5.21
CA ALA A 175 -0.02 -0.56 5.25
C ALA A 175 0.51 -1.02 3.88
N SER A 176 -0.13 -0.56 2.79
CA SER A 176 0.31 -0.84 1.42
C SER A 176 1.71 -0.32 1.12
N SER A 177 2.07 0.87 1.63
CA SER A 177 3.42 1.42 1.45
C SER A 177 4.48 0.53 2.09
N ARG A 178 4.17 -0.09 3.24
CA ARG A 178 5.09 -1.02 3.92
C ARG A 178 5.31 -2.28 3.09
N ILE A 179 4.24 -2.81 2.50
CA ILE A 179 4.30 -4.00 1.63
C ILE A 179 5.27 -3.77 0.46
N TYR A 180 5.18 -2.61 -0.22
CA TYR A 180 6.12 -2.33 -1.32
C TYR A 180 7.56 -2.14 -0.82
N TRP A 181 7.73 -1.52 0.33
CA TRP A 181 9.07 -1.29 0.87
C TRP A 181 9.78 -2.59 1.28
N VAL A 182 9.07 -3.57 1.85
CA VAL A 182 9.69 -4.87 2.20
C VAL A 182 9.99 -5.72 0.98
N GLN A 183 9.39 -5.43 -0.18
CA GLN A 183 9.67 -6.13 -1.44
C GLN A 183 10.99 -5.67 -2.09
N VAL A 184 11.53 -4.53 -1.67
CA VAL A 184 12.85 -4.09 -2.13
C VAL A 184 13.91 -4.97 -1.48
N PRO A 185 14.77 -5.67 -2.26
CA PRO A 185 15.81 -6.53 -1.72
C PRO A 185 16.67 -5.78 -0.68
N GLY A 186 17.10 -6.44 0.38
CA GLY A 186 17.95 -5.84 1.42
C GLY A 186 17.24 -4.92 2.44
N ASN A 187 16.02 -4.45 2.18
CA ASN A 187 15.33 -3.56 3.13
C ASN A 187 14.96 -4.26 4.44
N ALA A 188 14.52 -5.53 4.38
CA ALA A 188 14.24 -6.31 5.57
C ALA A 188 15.52 -6.50 6.42
N GLN A 189 16.63 -6.83 5.78
CA GLN A 189 17.95 -6.97 6.41
C GLN A 189 18.43 -5.66 7.05
N ALA A 190 18.26 -4.54 6.35
CA ALA A 190 18.56 -3.21 6.89
C ALA A 190 17.70 -2.86 8.11
N SER A 191 16.40 -3.25 8.12
CA SER A 191 15.52 -3.07 9.28
C SER A 191 16.01 -3.86 10.48
N VAL A 192 16.47 -5.10 10.29
CA VAL A 192 17.00 -5.94 11.38
C VAL A 192 18.25 -5.31 11.98
N LEU A 193 19.20 -4.85 11.14
CA LEU A 193 20.40 -4.15 11.61
C LEU A 193 20.05 -2.85 12.35
N ALA A 194 19.07 -2.09 11.86
CA ALA A 194 18.58 -0.90 12.55
C ALA A 194 17.96 -1.22 13.92
N ALA A 195 17.18 -2.30 14.01
CA ALA A 195 16.59 -2.77 15.27
C ALA A 195 17.66 -3.18 16.29
N ILE A 196 18.67 -3.94 15.85
CA ILE A 196 19.82 -4.32 16.68
C ILE A 196 20.54 -3.09 17.23
N GLN A 197 20.78 -2.07 16.39
CA GLN A 197 21.43 -0.81 16.80
C GLN A 197 20.59 0.01 17.80
N GLU A 198 19.27 -0.19 17.83
CA GLU A 198 18.37 0.40 18.83
C GLU A 198 18.19 -0.49 20.08
N GLY A 199 18.86 -1.63 20.15
CA GLY A 199 18.71 -2.59 21.25
C GLY A 199 17.36 -3.30 21.25
N VAL A 200 16.67 -3.32 20.10
CA VAL A 200 15.38 -3.98 19.92
C VAL A 200 15.60 -5.46 19.62
N ASP A 201 15.01 -6.31 20.45
CA ASP A 201 14.93 -7.74 20.20
C ASP A 201 13.74 -8.02 19.27
N ASP A 202 14.00 -8.26 17.99
CA ASP A 202 12.97 -8.45 16.97
C ASP A 202 12.02 -9.61 17.32
N ALA A 203 12.51 -10.69 17.92
CA ALA A 203 11.68 -11.82 18.30
C ALA A 203 10.65 -11.40 19.38
N VAL A 204 11.10 -10.64 20.38
CA VAL A 204 10.22 -10.07 21.41
C VAL A 204 9.23 -9.08 20.79
N TYR A 205 9.70 -8.21 19.88
CA TYR A 205 8.84 -7.23 19.22
C TYR A 205 7.72 -7.90 18.42
N PHE A 206 8.03 -8.88 17.57
CA PHE A 206 7.02 -9.61 16.78
C PHE A 206 6.09 -10.44 17.65
N GLU A 207 6.59 -11.03 18.73
CA GLU A 207 5.75 -11.75 19.68
C GLU A 207 4.72 -10.83 20.34
N LEU A 208 5.16 -9.69 20.88
CA LEU A 208 4.28 -8.70 21.49
C LEU A 208 3.30 -8.12 20.48
N GLN A 209 3.75 -7.87 19.25
CA GLN A 209 2.89 -7.41 18.17
C GLN A 209 1.78 -8.42 17.86
N ARG A 210 2.13 -9.69 17.69
CA ARG A 210 1.17 -10.77 17.42
C ARG A 210 0.17 -10.91 18.57
N TYR A 211 0.64 -10.88 19.81
CA TYR A 211 -0.21 -10.90 20.99
C TYR A 211 -1.20 -9.72 20.99
N ALA A 212 -0.69 -8.50 20.85
CA ALA A 212 -1.52 -7.29 20.84
C ALA A 212 -2.51 -7.27 19.65
N TRP A 213 -2.18 -7.91 18.53
CA TRP A 213 -3.11 -8.07 17.41
C TRP A 213 -4.23 -9.06 17.68
N GLN A 214 -3.97 -10.09 18.48
CA GLN A 214 -4.93 -11.15 18.78
C GLN A 214 -5.80 -10.81 19.99
N ASP A 215 -5.34 -9.92 20.86
CA ASP A 215 -6.10 -9.48 22.04
C ASP A 215 -7.42 -8.78 21.66
N GLU A 216 -8.54 -9.34 22.16
CA GLU A 216 -9.89 -8.87 21.83
C GLU A 216 -10.20 -7.48 22.41
N GLU A 217 -9.65 -7.14 23.58
CA GLU A 217 -9.86 -5.81 24.17
C GLU A 217 -9.12 -4.74 23.36
N VAL A 218 -7.89 -5.03 22.92
CA VAL A 218 -7.12 -4.13 22.05
C VAL A 218 -7.80 -3.98 20.69
N LYS A 219 -8.38 -5.04 20.12
CA LYS A 219 -9.19 -4.96 18.88
C LYS A 219 -10.44 -4.09 19.08
N ALA A 220 -11.20 -4.34 20.15
CA ALA A 220 -12.42 -3.59 20.45
C ALA A 220 -12.14 -2.09 20.64
N LYS A 221 -11.06 -1.78 21.36
CA LYS A 221 -10.59 -0.40 21.56
C LYS A 221 -10.21 0.29 20.25
N ARG A 222 -9.50 -0.41 19.35
CA ARG A 222 -9.16 0.10 18.01
C ARG A 222 -10.41 0.37 17.18
N ALA A 223 -11.36 -0.56 17.18
CA ALA A 223 -12.64 -0.37 16.48
C ALA A 223 -13.41 0.84 17.02
N ALA A 224 -13.43 1.03 18.34
CA ALA A 224 -14.05 2.19 18.98
C ALA A 224 -13.37 3.52 18.60
N LYS A 225 -12.02 3.58 18.64
CA LYS A 225 -11.25 4.76 18.19
C LYS A 225 -11.54 5.07 16.71
N GLN A 226 -11.58 4.04 15.87
CA GLN A 226 -11.88 4.21 14.45
C GLN A 226 -13.29 4.75 14.25
N LEU A 227 -14.29 4.21 14.95
CA LEU A 227 -15.67 4.70 14.89
C LEU A 227 -15.79 6.16 15.36
N GLN A 228 -15.12 6.51 16.45
CA GLN A 228 -15.07 7.89 16.95
C GLN A 228 -14.40 8.84 15.93
N SER A 229 -13.32 8.40 15.28
CA SER A 229 -12.65 9.17 14.22
C SER A 229 -13.57 9.40 13.01
N LEU A 230 -14.43 8.43 12.67
CA LEU A 230 -15.41 8.55 11.60
C LEU A 230 -16.56 9.48 11.96
N GLN A 231 -16.99 9.47 13.23
CA GLN A 231 -18.05 10.35 13.74
C GLN A 231 -17.62 11.81 13.89
N SER A 232 -16.35 12.05 14.26
CA SER A 232 -15.79 13.39 14.44
C SER A 232 -15.32 14.05 13.14
N ARG A 233 -15.13 13.27 12.06
CA ARG A 233 -14.93 13.83 10.73
C ARG A 233 -16.22 14.55 10.34
N PRO A 234 -16.18 15.87 10.03
CA PRO A 234 -17.33 16.51 9.41
C PRO A 234 -17.70 15.67 8.21
N LEU A 235 -19.01 15.43 8.01
CA LEU A 235 -19.53 14.77 6.82
C LEU A 235 -18.96 15.52 5.62
N GLN A 236 -17.81 15.08 5.12
CA GLN A 236 -17.33 15.51 3.83
C GLN A 236 -18.47 15.10 2.93
N ARG A 237 -19.07 16.09 2.25
CA ARG A 237 -20.04 15.80 1.20
C ARG A 237 -19.45 14.62 0.43
N PRO A 238 -20.21 13.52 0.25
CA PRO A 238 -19.69 12.39 -0.48
C PRO A 238 -19.02 12.97 -1.71
N PRO A 239 -17.72 12.70 -1.93
CA PRO A 239 -17.05 13.22 -3.10
C PRO A 239 -17.94 12.88 -4.30
N PRO A 240 -18.06 13.78 -5.29
CA PRO A 240 -19.04 13.68 -6.38
C PRO A 240 -19.13 12.22 -6.84
N LYS A 241 -20.37 11.73 -7.08
CA LYS A 241 -20.80 10.31 -7.24
C LYS A 241 -19.76 9.34 -7.83
N ASP A 242 -18.85 9.85 -8.64
CA ASP A 242 -17.71 9.22 -9.30
C ASP A 242 -16.60 8.74 -8.33
N TRP A 243 -16.48 9.27 -7.12
CA TRP A 243 -15.39 8.88 -6.19
C TRP A 243 -15.68 7.59 -5.43
N ASN A 244 -16.95 7.27 -5.16
CA ASN A 244 -17.33 5.94 -4.70
C ASN A 244 -17.18 4.90 -5.82
N GLN A 245 -17.29 5.29 -7.11
CA GLN A 245 -16.87 4.44 -8.23
C GLN A 245 -15.34 4.26 -8.29
N TRP A 246 -14.58 5.22 -7.76
CA TRP A 246 -13.12 5.18 -7.69
C TRP A 246 -12.59 4.22 -6.60
N LEU A 247 -13.20 4.22 -5.39
CA LEU A 247 -12.72 3.43 -4.25
C LEU A 247 -13.26 2.00 -4.17
N THR A 248 -14.44 1.70 -4.74
CA THR A 248 -15.07 0.38 -4.55
C THR A 248 -14.92 -0.60 -5.71
N GLY A 249 -14.35 -0.20 -6.85
CA GLY A 249 -14.53 -1.01 -8.06
C GLY A 249 -13.47 -0.99 -9.15
N ARG A 250 -12.28 -0.38 -9.00
CA ARG A 250 -11.32 -0.38 -10.12
C ARG A 250 -9.93 -0.87 -9.75
N SER A 251 -9.64 -2.10 -10.17
CA SER A 251 -8.26 -2.49 -10.47
C SER A 251 -7.71 -1.56 -11.57
N ARG A 252 -6.37 -1.46 -11.71
CA ARG A 252 -5.73 -0.75 -12.83
C ARG A 252 -6.34 -1.16 -14.18
N ASP A 253 -6.72 -2.43 -14.34
CA ASP A 253 -7.40 -2.98 -15.53
C ASP A 253 -8.75 -2.27 -15.81
N THR A 254 -9.51 -1.94 -14.78
CA THR A 254 -10.84 -1.30 -14.91
C THR A 254 -10.74 0.18 -15.31
N LEU A 255 -9.59 0.82 -15.06
CA LEU A 255 -9.30 2.19 -15.52
C LEU A 255 -8.63 2.19 -16.90
N ALA A 256 -7.78 1.22 -17.20
CA ALA A 256 -7.05 1.13 -18.46
C ALA A 256 -7.91 0.65 -19.64
N HIS A 257 -8.89 -0.23 -19.40
CA HIS A 257 -9.65 -0.90 -20.46
C HIS A 257 -11.13 -0.46 -20.58
N GLY A 258 -11.54 0.63 -19.93
CA GLY A 258 -12.88 1.19 -20.14
C GLY A 258 -14.05 0.31 -19.69
N TYR A 259 -13.85 -0.64 -18.76
CA TYR A 259 -14.94 -1.45 -18.21
C TYR A 259 -15.91 -0.60 -17.36
N ILE A 260 -17.00 -0.12 -17.97
CA ILE A 260 -17.98 0.82 -17.37
C ILE A 260 -19.07 0.12 -16.53
N ARG A 261 -19.18 -1.22 -16.55
CA ARG A 261 -20.18 -1.90 -15.71
C ARG A 261 -19.69 -2.02 -14.28
N CYS A 262 -20.36 -1.30 -13.38
CA CYS A 262 -20.24 -1.49 -11.93
C CYS A 262 -20.63 -2.94 -11.58
N TRP A 263 -20.12 -3.46 -10.46
CA TRP A 263 -20.49 -4.79 -9.97
C TRP A 263 -21.94 -4.80 -9.43
N PRO A 264 -22.63 -5.96 -9.40
CA PRO A 264 -23.86 -6.06 -8.64
C PRO A 264 -23.57 -5.69 -7.18
N PRO A 265 -24.54 -5.12 -6.45
CA PRO A 265 -24.42 -4.94 -5.01
C PRO A 265 -24.46 -6.34 -4.36
N LEU A 266 -23.32 -7.02 -4.40
CA LEU A 266 -23.06 -8.18 -3.58
C LEU A 266 -23.01 -7.68 -2.14
N ASP A 267 -23.54 -8.49 -1.23
CA ASP A 267 -23.64 -8.20 0.19
C ASP A 267 -22.33 -7.57 0.71
N ARG A 268 -22.42 -6.35 1.24
CA ARG A 268 -21.27 -5.57 1.75
C ARG A 268 -20.47 -6.33 2.80
N ASN A 269 -21.08 -7.36 3.41
CA ASN A 269 -20.50 -8.12 4.51
C ASN A 269 -19.99 -9.51 4.10
N ALA A 270 -20.05 -9.91 2.82
CA ALA A 270 -19.53 -11.21 2.39
C ALA A 270 -17.98 -11.20 2.35
N PRO A 271 -17.28 -11.97 3.20
CA PRO A 271 -15.82 -12.07 3.16
C PRO A 271 -15.36 -13.03 2.05
N GLY A 272 -14.24 -12.74 1.38
CA GLY A 272 -13.65 -13.68 0.41
C GLY A 272 -14.42 -13.80 -0.92
N PRO A 273 -14.15 -14.80 -1.77
CA PRO A 273 -13.94 -14.77 -3.24
C PRO A 273 -15.19 -14.49 -4.11
N HIS A 274 -16.01 -13.52 -3.73
CA HIS A 274 -17.24 -13.16 -4.44
C HIS A 274 -17.04 -12.08 -5.50
N ARG A 275 -15.83 -11.55 -5.66
CA ARG A 275 -15.51 -10.65 -6.78
C ARG A 275 -15.04 -11.52 -7.95
N PRO A 276 -15.73 -11.51 -9.10
CA PRO A 276 -15.22 -12.15 -10.29
C PRO A 276 -13.81 -11.63 -10.60
N PRO A 277 -12.86 -12.53 -10.86
CA PRO A 277 -11.45 -12.16 -11.02
C PRO A 277 -11.28 -11.21 -12.20
N THR A 278 -10.39 -10.22 -12.06
CA THR A 278 -9.96 -9.36 -13.17
C THR A 278 -9.19 -10.19 -14.20
N PRO A 279 -8.97 -9.69 -15.43
CA PRO A 279 -8.18 -10.41 -16.41
C PRO A 279 -6.77 -10.77 -15.89
N ALA A 280 -6.09 -9.83 -15.20
CA ALA A 280 -4.80 -10.10 -14.57
C ALA A 280 -4.90 -11.12 -13.42
N HIS A 281 -5.96 -11.11 -12.61
CA HIS A 281 -6.16 -12.16 -11.59
C HIS A 281 -6.38 -13.54 -12.21
N LEU A 282 -7.07 -13.63 -13.35
CA LEU A 282 -7.22 -14.90 -14.07
C LEU A 282 -5.88 -15.41 -14.60
N LEU A 283 -5.03 -14.51 -15.12
CA LEU A 283 -3.66 -14.86 -15.49
C LEU A 283 -2.89 -15.39 -14.27
N SER A 284 -2.96 -14.69 -13.14
CA SER A 284 -2.33 -15.10 -11.88
C SER A 284 -2.75 -16.51 -11.44
N MET A 285 -4.06 -16.80 -11.47
CA MET A 285 -4.61 -18.12 -11.16
C MET A 285 -4.13 -19.19 -12.12
N ASP A 286 -4.08 -18.90 -13.43
CA ASP A 286 -3.60 -19.85 -14.43
C ASP A 286 -2.10 -20.12 -14.29
N ILE A 287 -1.28 -19.10 -13.97
CA ILE A 287 0.15 -19.28 -13.67
C ILE A 287 0.32 -20.17 -12.46
N GLN A 288 -0.39 -19.87 -11.36
CA GLN A 288 -0.37 -20.69 -10.15
C GLN A 288 -0.67 -22.15 -10.46
N GLN A 289 -1.72 -22.39 -11.26
CA GLN A 289 -2.16 -23.73 -11.61
C GLN A 289 -1.18 -24.44 -12.56
N ARG A 290 -0.64 -23.75 -13.55
CA ARG A 290 0.30 -24.30 -14.55
C ARG A 290 1.66 -24.61 -13.97
N GLU A 291 2.17 -23.75 -13.11
CA GLU A 291 3.50 -23.86 -12.50
C GLU A 291 3.46 -24.58 -11.14
N CYS A 292 2.27 -25.03 -10.71
CA CYS A 292 2.03 -25.66 -9.41
C CYS A 292 2.59 -24.84 -8.25
N LEU A 293 2.48 -23.51 -8.33
CA LEU A 293 2.95 -22.62 -7.28
C LEU A 293 2.04 -22.72 -6.06
N GLU A 294 2.65 -22.68 -4.87
CA GLU A 294 1.91 -22.60 -3.61
C GLU A 294 1.04 -21.34 -3.55
N TYR A 295 1.50 -20.25 -4.18
CA TYR A 295 0.79 -18.97 -4.26
C TYR A 295 0.79 -18.39 -5.67
N ALA A 296 -0.30 -17.71 -6.03
CA ALA A 296 -0.41 -17.01 -7.31
C ALA A 296 0.45 -15.74 -7.30
N PRO A 297 1.12 -15.37 -8.42
CA PRO A 297 1.86 -14.11 -8.51
C PRO A 297 0.92 -12.93 -8.25
N ILE A 298 1.32 -11.99 -7.38
CA ILE A 298 0.52 -10.81 -7.05
C ILE A 298 1.34 -9.53 -7.25
N GLY A 299 0.67 -8.39 -7.43
CA GLY A 299 1.33 -7.09 -7.48
C GLY A 299 2.21 -6.91 -8.73
N GLY A 300 3.43 -6.38 -8.55
CA GLY A 300 4.31 -5.94 -9.63
C GLY A 300 4.68 -7.03 -10.64
N ASP A 301 4.98 -8.23 -10.16
CA ASP A 301 5.39 -9.36 -11.02
C ASP A 301 4.25 -9.82 -11.92
N LEU A 302 3.03 -9.87 -11.37
CA LEU A 302 1.83 -10.19 -12.14
C LEU A 302 1.57 -9.15 -13.23
N PHE A 303 1.71 -7.86 -12.91
CA PHE A 303 1.48 -6.80 -13.90
C PHE A 303 2.56 -6.79 -14.99
N SER A 304 3.80 -7.15 -14.67
CA SER A 304 4.86 -7.27 -15.67
C SER A 304 4.55 -8.42 -16.64
N GLN A 305 4.19 -9.59 -16.11
CA GLN A 305 3.76 -10.73 -16.93
C GLN A 305 2.51 -10.43 -17.74
N TRP A 306 1.55 -9.69 -17.18
CA TRP A 306 0.39 -9.20 -17.91
C TRP A 306 0.79 -8.27 -19.06
N ASP A 307 1.66 -7.30 -18.82
CA ASP A 307 2.09 -6.33 -19.82
C ASP A 307 2.84 -7.01 -20.99
N GLU A 308 3.56 -8.10 -20.72
CA GLU A 308 4.26 -8.93 -21.71
C GLU A 308 3.36 -9.84 -22.56
N LEU A 309 2.11 -10.07 -22.18
CA LEU A 309 1.18 -10.89 -22.97
C LEU A 309 0.92 -10.25 -24.34
N ALA A 310 0.85 -11.11 -25.37
CA ALA A 310 0.37 -10.72 -26.68
C ALA A 310 -1.08 -10.23 -26.62
N PRO A 311 -1.52 -9.32 -27.51
CA PRO A 311 -2.89 -8.79 -27.52
C PRO A 311 -3.97 -9.88 -27.52
N GLU A 312 -3.75 -10.98 -28.23
CA GLU A 312 -4.69 -12.10 -28.33
C GLU A 312 -4.83 -12.84 -26.98
N GLN A 313 -3.74 -12.95 -26.23
CA GLN A 313 -3.74 -13.56 -24.89
C GLN A 313 -4.45 -12.65 -23.89
N LYS A 314 -4.21 -11.33 -23.95
CA LYS A 314 -4.95 -10.35 -23.14
C LYS A 314 -6.45 -10.45 -23.43
N ALA A 315 -6.85 -10.43 -24.71
CA ALA A 315 -8.24 -10.55 -25.13
C ALA A 315 -8.91 -11.86 -24.63
N HIS A 316 -8.15 -12.97 -24.59
CA HIS A 316 -8.63 -14.23 -24.00
C HIS A 316 -9.00 -14.07 -22.52
N TYR A 317 -8.10 -13.50 -21.71
CA TYR A 317 -8.34 -13.26 -20.28
C TYR A 317 -9.44 -12.24 -20.04
N GLU A 318 -9.54 -11.21 -20.86
CA GLU A 318 -10.62 -10.22 -20.83
C GLU A 318 -11.98 -10.88 -21.08
N THR A 319 -12.08 -11.70 -22.12
CA THR A 319 -13.30 -12.46 -22.45
C THR A 319 -13.70 -13.39 -21.30
N ARG A 320 -12.75 -14.11 -20.71
CA ARG A 320 -13.00 -15.01 -19.58
C ARG A 320 -13.43 -14.26 -18.32
N SER A 321 -12.83 -13.10 -18.03
CA SER A 321 -13.23 -12.23 -16.91
C SER A 321 -14.65 -11.69 -17.10
N GLU A 322 -15.00 -11.26 -18.32
CA GLU A 322 -16.35 -10.78 -18.62
C GLU A 322 -17.40 -11.89 -18.52
N ALA A 323 -17.10 -13.10 -18.99
CA ALA A 323 -18.00 -14.24 -18.85
C ALA A 323 -18.30 -14.57 -17.37
N LEU A 324 -17.27 -14.54 -16.50
CA LEU A 324 -17.44 -14.74 -15.06
C LEU A 324 -18.22 -13.59 -14.40
N ARG A 325 -18.01 -12.36 -14.87
CA ARG A 325 -18.76 -11.17 -14.43
C ARG A 325 -20.23 -11.27 -14.80
N GLN A 326 -20.54 -11.66 -16.03
CA GLN A 326 -21.93 -11.84 -16.49
C GLN A 326 -22.61 -12.96 -15.69
N ALA A 327 -21.94 -14.10 -15.48
CA ALA A 327 -22.49 -15.19 -14.67
C ALA A 327 -22.78 -14.77 -13.21
N ALA A 328 -22.00 -13.84 -12.65
CA ALA A 328 -22.25 -13.29 -11.33
C ALA A 328 -23.48 -12.36 -11.29
N TRP A 329 -23.69 -11.56 -12.35
CA TRP A 329 -24.90 -10.76 -12.52
C TRP A 329 -26.14 -11.64 -12.66
N ASP A 330 -26.08 -12.68 -13.49
CA ASP A 330 -27.22 -13.58 -13.71
C ASP A 330 -27.66 -14.26 -12.40
N LYS A 331 -26.70 -14.70 -11.58
CA LYS A 331 -26.96 -15.25 -10.24
C LYS A 331 -27.57 -14.23 -9.27
N TRP A 332 -27.13 -12.98 -9.33
CA TRP A 332 -27.67 -11.92 -8.50
C TRP A 332 -29.13 -11.60 -8.89
N ASP A 333 -29.41 -11.50 -10.19
CA ASP A 333 -30.77 -11.27 -10.71
C ASP A 333 -31.71 -12.45 -10.39
N GLU A 334 -31.22 -13.68 -10.45
CA GLU A 334 -31.95 -14.86 -10.00
C GLU A 334 -32.29 -14.78 -8.50
N LYS A 335 -31.32 -14.42 -7.66
CA LYS A 335 -31.54 -14.24 -6.23
C LYS A 335 -32.59 -13.16 -5.94
N GLN A 336 -32.49 -11.99 -6.58
CA GLN A 336 -33.46 -10.91 -6.39
C GLN A 336 -34.88 -11.33 -6.78
N ARG A 337 -35.04 -12.12 -7.85
CA ARG A 337 -36.33 -12.66 -8.25
C ARG A 337 -36.91 -13.64 -7.21
N ASN A 338 -36.07 -14.50 -6.65
CA ASN A 338 -36.49 -15.47 -5.64
C ASN A 338 -36.86 -14.80 -4.31
N ASP A 339 -36.06 -13.81 -3.89
CA ASP A 339 -36.33 -13.02 -2.68
C ASP A 339 -37.68 -12.28 -2.82
N ALA A 340 -37.93 -11.65 -3.97
CA ALA A 340 -39.21 -10.97 -4.25
C ALA A 340 -40.42 -11.93 -4.29
N GLN A 341 -40.24 -13.17 -4.75
CA GLN A 341 -41.31 -14.18 -4.73
C GLN A 341 -41.62 -14.66 -3.30
N THR A 342 -40.60 -14.75 -2.45
CA THR A 342 -40.74 -15.19 -1.06
C THR A 342 -41.45 -14.14 -0.21
N GLU A 343 -41.23 -12.84 -0.47
CA GLU A 343 -41.96 -11.76 0.22
C GLU A 343 -43.45 -11.68 -0.14
N TYR A 344 -43.86 -12.27 -1.26
CA TYR A 344 -45.25 -12.23 -1.73
C TYR A 344 -46.11 -13.41 -1.24
N GLN A 345 -45.47 -14.45 -0.68
CA GLN A 345 -46.13 -15.62 -0.08
C GLN A 345 -46.31 -15.43 1.42
#